data_AF-N9V0E9-F1
#
_entry.id   AF-N9V0E9-F1
#
_cell.length_a   1.000
_cell.length_b   1.000
_cell.length_c   1.000
_cell.angle_alpha   90.00
_cell.angle_beta   90.00
_cell.angle_gamma   90.00
#
_symmetry.space_group_name_H-M   'P 1'
#
loop_
_entity.id
_entity.type
_entity.pdbx_description
1 polymer ?
#
loop_
_entity_poly.entity_id
_entity_poly.type
_entity_poly.pdbx_seq_one_letter_code
_entity_poly.pdbx_strand_id
1 'polypeptide(L)'
;MEYSLLAEATNAATATKAPKPSNSFLIYSLILTILLIVNIYFMIKFFINYKRNIDKTKKTLNEYLVKKYMQGMNLKSNGFFNMLFIGSLILAQIIISSISLARVYSDLKISNINEKYLGAFYLTLVTGILLLVSLIFGQIIIFYVKFNYPQYKQKSKDIEAELVSLKEFKNEELNVNYPKEIKIDFDKLKSDNVLLSNILSRWMQFYNKMNEQEIITKKNKEENLLKPVYSSKKQYDLFLNQLFKINYFKETFEEINKKEELRAKMLEEIETKKTKEENSQEEKIQNEVAWMKEMDDKSKLLKEEKETPAMTKEEFKKNYDEYVAMSRSMDPIYQSSQKNSWLFYRDAEIEDLFYNVTTTIHYSYDNEEVVNEKELSLFLEEYKNHLISKFLLTR
;
A
#
# COMPACT_ATOMS: atom_id res chain seq x y z
N MET A 1 -83.89 13.08 17.69
CA MET A 1 -83.39 12.31 16.53
C MET A 1 -82.18 13.03 15.93
N GLU A 2 -81.18 13.37 16.75
CA GLU A 2 -79.94 14.05 16.31
C GLU A 2 -78.67 13.52 17.01
N TYR A 3 -78.81 12.65 18.03
CA TYR A 3 -77.66 12.06 18.74
C TYR A 3 -77.23 10.69 18.22
N SER A 4 -77.98 10.08 17.29
CA SER A 4 -77.61 8.79 16.68
C SER A 4 -76.74 8.93 15.43
N LEU A 5 -76.73 10.10 14.78
CA LEU A 5 -75.92 10.34 13.56
C LEU A 5 -74.47 10.76 13.86
N LEU A 6 -74.17 11.17 15.09
CA LEU A 6 -72.79 11.48 15.51
C LEU A 6 -72.00 10.24 15.95
N ALA A 7 -72.68 9.14 16.31
CA ALA A 7 -72.02 7.89 16.71
C ALA A 7 -71.54 7.05 15.51
N GLU A 8 -72.14 7.21 14.33
CA GLU A 8 -71.68 6.55 13.09
C GLU A 8 -70.55 7.33 12.39
N ALA A 9 -70.38 8.62 12.68
CA ALA A 9 -69.32 9.43 12.07
C ALA A 9 -67.93 9.26 12.73
N THR A 10 -67.85 8.71 13.95
CA THR A 10 -66.56 8.51 14.65
C THR A 10 -65.89 7.17 14.41
N ASN A 11 -66.52 6.24 13.67
CA ASN A 11 -65.92 4.94 13.30
C ASN A 11 -65.40 4.87 11.86
N ALA A 12 -65.48 5.95 11.08
CA ALA A 12 -65.03 5.99 9.68
C ALA A 12 -63.63 6.63 9.50
N ALA A 13 -62.86 6.81 10.58
CA ALA A 13 -61.50 7.35 10.54
C ALA A 13 -60.45 6.35 11.06
N THR A 14 -60.66 5.04 10.92
CA THR A 14 -59.52 4.15 10.66
C THR A 14 -59.06 4.42 9.25
N ALA A 15 -58.27 5.47 9.06
CA ALA A 15 -57.40 5.60 7.92
C ALA A 15 -56.52 4.34 7.90
N THR A 16 -56.94 3.34 7.14
CA THR A 16 -56.11 2.25 6.67
C THR A 16 -54.93 2.92 5.98
N LYS A 17 -53.83 3.10 6.74
CA LYS A 17 -52.54 3.48 6.18
C LYS A 17 -52.28 2.47 5.07
N ALA A 18 -52.36 2.94 3.83
CA ALA A 18 -52.12 2.11 2.67
C ALA A 18 -50.83 1.30 2.93
N PRO A 19 -50.85 -0.03 2.76
CA PRO A 19 -49.68 -0.85 3.04
C PRO A 19 -48.54 -0.31 2.19
N LYS A 20 -47.48 0.18 2.84
CA LYS A 20 -46.25 0.57 2.15
C LYS A 20 -45.82 -0.62 1.29
N PRO A 21 -45.50 -0.41 0.01
CA PRO A 21 -45.27 -1.51 -0.92
C PRO A 21 -44.15 -2.42 -0.41
N SER A 22 -44.42 -3.73 -0.38
CA SER A 22 -43.49 -4.80 0.02
C SER A 22 -42.15 -4.77 -0.75
N ASN A 23 -42.12 -4.09 -1.90
CA ASN A 23 -40.93 -3.85 -2.71
C ASN A 23 -39.79 -3.14 -1.95
N SER A 24 -40.10 -2.35 -0.91
CA SER A 24 -39.05 -1.67 -0.13
C SER A 24 -38.18 -2.65 0.65
N PHE A 25 -38.77 -3.69 1.27
CA PHE A 25 -38.00 -4.69 2.03
C PHE A 25 -37.19 -5.62 1.14
N LEU A 26 -37.68 -5.90 -0.07
CA LEU A 26 -36.91 -6.64 -1.08
C LEU A 26 -35.64 -5.88 -1.46
N ILE A 27 -35.73 -4.57 -1.70
CA ILE A 27 -34.57 -3.72 -2.02
C ILE A 27 -33.57 -3.71 -0.85
N TYR A 28 -34.04 -3.51 0.39
CA TYR A 28 -33.17 -3.55 1.56
C TYR A 28 -32.47 -4.92 1.74
N SER A 29 -33.20 -6.00 1.52
CA SER A 29 -32.63 -7.36 1.57
C SER A 29 -31.56 -7.54 0.50
N LEU A 30 -31.80 -7.07 -0.73
CA LEU A 30 -30.84 -7.17 -1.83
C LEU A 30 -29.57 -6.35 -1.56
N ILE A 31 -29.71 -5.13 -1.06
CA ILE A 31 -28.58 -4.28 -0.66
C ILE A 31 -27.74 -4.97 0.42
N LEU A 32 -28.38 -5.54 1.45
CA LEU A 32 -27.68 -6.24 2.52
C LEU A 32 -26.97 -7.52 2.04
N THR A 33 -27.57 -8.25 1.10
CA THR A 33 -26.92 -9.41 0.48
C THR A 33 -25.67 -9.00 -0.32
N ILE A 34 -25.74 -7.92 -1.10
CA ILE A 34 -24.58 -7.39 -1.83
C ILE A 34 -23.49 -6.94 -0.86
N LEU A 35 -23.86 -6.18 0.18
CA LEU A 35 -22.91 -5.75 1.21
C LEU A 35 -22.24 -6.94 1.91
N LEU A 36 -22.98 -8.00 2.20
CA LEU A 36 -22.45 -9.22 2.79
C LEU A 36 -21.40 -9.88 1.89
N ILE A 37 -21.70 -10.06 0.59
CA ILE A 37 -20.78 -10.65 -0.38
C ILE A 37 -19.50 -9.80 -0.48
N VAL A 38 -19.64 -8.48 -0.58
CA VAL A 38 -18.51 -7.53 -0.66
C VAL A 38 -17.66 -7.59 0.61
N ASN A 39 -18.29 -7.61 1.79
CA ASN A 39 -17.60 -7.71 3.07
C ASN A 39 -16.82 -9.04 3.19
N ILE A 40 -17.42 -10.16 2.80
CA ILE A 40 -16.74 -11.47 2.81
C ILE A 40 -15.53 -11.46 1.86
N TYR A 41 -15.69 -10.95 0.64
CA TYR A 41 -14.59 -10.84 -0.33
C TYR A 41 -13.43 -10.02 0.24
N PHE A 42 -13.71 -8.84 0.78
CA PHE A 42 -12.67 -7.98 1.35
C PHE A 42 -12.04 -8.59 2.61
N MET A 43 -12.80 -9.29 3.44
CA MET A 43 -12.30 -10.02 4.62
C MET A 43 -11.33 -11.15 4.24
N ILE A 44 -11.67 -11.97 3.26
CA ILE A 44 -10.79 -13.05 2.77
C ILE A 44 -9.49 -12.44 2.21
N LYS A 45 -9.63 -11.43 1.34
CA LYS A 45 -8.49 -10.73 0.75
C LYS A 45 -7.64 -10.03 1.81
N PHE A 46 -8.26 -9.51 2.87
CA PHE A 46 -7.60 -8.94 4.04
C PHE A 46 -6.69 -9.95 4.73
N PHE A 47 -7.23 -11.09 5.17
CA PHE A 47 -6.45 -12.07 5.92
C PHE A 47 -5.31 -12.70 5.11
N ILE A 48 -5.56 -12.98 3.82
CA ILE A 48 -4.52 -13.51 2.92
C ILE A 48 -3.35 -12.53 2.83
N ASN A 49 -3.63 -11.25 2.59
CA ASN A 49 -2.58 -10.24 2.43
C ASN A 49 -1.91 -9.86 3.76
N TYR A 50 -2.66 -9.85 4.86
CA TYR A 50 -2.09 -9.61 6.20
C TYR A 50 -1.08 -10.70 6.56
N LYS A 51 -1.44 -11.97 6.33
CA LYS A 51 -0.54 -13.10 6.50
C LYS A 51 0.70 -12.99 5.60
N ARG A 52 0.51 -12.72 4.30
CA ARG A 52 1.60 -12.54 3.34
C ARG A 52 2.55 -11.41 3.73
N ASN A 53 2.01 -10.31 4.28
CA ASN A 53 2.81 -9.17 4.73
C ASN A 53 3.71 -9.51 5.92
N ILE A 54 3.18 -10.24 6.90
CA ILE A 54 3.98 -10.73 8.02
C ILE A 54 5.08 -11.67 7.50
N ASP A 55 4.72 -12.62 6.64
CA ASP A 55 5.66 -13.61 6.11
C ASP A 55 6.78 -12.94 5.30
N LYS A 56 6.46 -11.92 4.49
CA LYS A 56 7.47 -11.14 3.76
C LYS A 56 8.30 -10.28 4.69
N THR A 57 7.71 -9.60 5.68
CA THR A 57 8.47 -8.83 6.68
C THR A 57 9.50 -9.70 7.38
N LYS A 58 9.10 -10.92 7.77
CA LYS A 58 9.99 -11.91 8.37
C LYS A 58 11.08 -12.36 7.41
N LYS A 59 10.73 -12.69 6.17
CA LYS A 59 11.72 -13.11 5.14
C LYS A 59 12.74 -12.00 4.85
N THR A 60 12.28 -10.76 4.67
CA THR A 60 13.10 -9.63 4.23
C THR A 60 14.00 -9.08 5.34
N LEU A 61 13.56 -9.12 6.60
CA LEU A 61 14.37 -8.67 7.75
C LEU A 61 15.18 -9.79 8.40
N ASN A 62 14.73 -11.05 8.28
CA ASN A 62 15.41 -12.24 8.77
C ASN A 62 16.00 -12.06 10.20
N GLU A 63 17.33 -12.17 10.33
CA GLU A 63 18.11 -12.08 11.56
C GLU A 63 18.13 -10.69 12.20
N TYR A 64 17.63 -9.65 11.54
CA TYR A 64 17.52 -8.32 12.14
C TYR A 64 16.20 -8.13 12.89
N LEU A 65 15.22 -9.02 12.72
CA LEU A 65 13.89 -8.93 13.31
C LEU A 65 13.81 -9.53 14.73
N VAL A 66 14.37 -8.83 15.71
CA VAL A 66 14.42 -9.16 17.16
C VAL A 66 13.11 -8.94 17.89
N LYS A 67 12.24 -8.06 17.37
CA LYS A 67 10.91 -7.80 17.94
C LYS A 67 9.80 -8.09 16.94
N LYS A 68 8.58 -8.25 17.46
CA LYS A 68 7.36 -8.29 16.63
C LYS A 68 7.21 -6.96 15.90
N TYR A 69 7.56 -6.95 14.62
CA TYR A 69 7.49 -5.79 13.73
C TYR A 69 6.90 -6.22 12.39
N MET A 70 6.00 -5.40 11.86
CA MET A 70 5.35 -5.62 10.58
C MET A 70 5.46 -4.34 9.74
N GLN A 71 5.99 -4.45 8.53
CA GLN A 71 6.05 -3.31 7.62
C GLN A 71 4.63 -2.85 7.25
N GLY A 72 4.42 -1.55 7.12
CA GLY A 72 3.15 -1.02 6.61
C GLY A 72 1.99 -1.08 7.61
N MET A 73 2.26 -1.31 8.90
CA MET A 73 1.31 -1.18 10.02
C MET A 73 1.62 0.10 10.80
N ASN A 74 1.39 1.26 10.19
CA ASN A 74 1.52 2.57 10.85
C ASN A 74 0.27 3.40 10.55
N LEU A 75 -0.08 4.37 11.39
CA LEU A 75 -1.24 5.25 11.19
C LEU A 75 -1.24 5.97 9.83
N LYS A 76 -0.05 6.14 9.24
CA LYS A 76 0.14 6.78 7.93
C LYS A 76 0.15 5.80 6.76
N SER A 77 0.03 4.50 6.99
CA SER A 77 0.10 3.51 5.92
C SER A 77 -1.28 3.24 5.33
N ASN A 78 -1.29 2.88 4.04
CA ASN A 78 -2.52 2.47 3.35
C ASN A 78 -3.16 1.23 4.01
N GLY A 79 -2.36 0.33 4.58
CA GLY A 79 -2.88 -0.84 5.30
C GLY A 79 -3.69 -0.50 6.54
N PHE A 80 -3.33 0.57 7.26
CA PHE A 80 -4.14 1.08 8.36
C PHE A 80 -5.51 1.57 7.88
N PHE A 81 -5.54 2.38 6.82
CA PHE A 81 -6.80 2.89 6.27
C PHE A 81 -7.68 1.79 5.67
N ASN A 82 -7.09 0.77 5.05
CA ASN A 82 -7.84 -0.38 4.55
C ASN A 82 -8.50 -1.18 5.67
N MET A 83 -7.82 -1.36 6.81
CA MET A 83 -8.44 -1.97 8.00
C MET A 83 -9.66 -1.17 8.47
N LEU A 84 -9.53 0.15 8.55
CA LEU A 84 -10.64 1.03 8.94
C LEU A 84 -11.79 0.99 7.93
N PHE A 85 -11.48 0.96 6.63
CA PHE A 85 -12.48 0.88 5.57
C PHE A 85 -13.31 -0.41 5.65
N ILE A 86 -12.66 -1.56 5.78
CA ILE A 86 -13.34 -2.86 5.91
C ILE A 86 -14.19 -2.89 7.20
N GLY A 87 -13.65 -2.40 8.31
CA GLY A 87 -14.40 -2.29 9.56
C GLY A 87 -15.64 -1.40 9.43
N SER A 88 -15.52 -0.27 8.73
CA SER A 88 -16.62 0.67 8.49
C SER A 88 -17.70 0.07 7.59
N LEU A 89 -17.34 -0.71 6.57
CA LEU A 89 -18.29 -1.42 5.71
C LEU A 89 -19.09 -2.50 6.48
N ILE A 90 -18.42 -3.25 7.36
CA ILE A 90 -19.09 -4.23 8.22
C ILE A 90 -20.03 -3.52 9.20
N LEU A 91 -19.62 -2.41 9.80
CA LEU A 91 -20.46 -1.60 10.69
C LEU A 91 -21.69 -1.05 9.95
N ALA A 92 -21.53 -0.57 8.71
CA ALA A 92 -22.64 -0.12 7.90
C ALA A 92 -23.67 -1.24 7.65
N GLN A 93 -23.20 -2.46 7.34
CA GLN A 93 -24.08 -3.63 7.21
C GLN A 93 -24.85 -3.90 8.52
N ILE A 94 -24.18 -3.86 9.67
CA ILE A 94 -24.81 -4.08 10.98
C ILE A 94 -25.91 -3.02 11.22
N ILE A 95 -25.58 -1.74 11.04
CA ILE A 95 -26.52 -0.63 11.26
C ILE A 95 -27.75 -0.74 10.34
N ILE A 96 -27.54 -0.98 9.03
CA ILE A 96 -28.63 -1.12 8.06
C ILE A 96 -29.50 -2.34 8.40
N SER A 97 -28.88 -3.45 8.83
CA SER A 97 -29.61 -4.66 9.25
C SER A 97 -30.44 -4.41 10.50
N SER A 98 -29.89 -3.73 11.51
CA SER A 98 -30.62 -3.36 12.74
C SER A 98 -31.81 -2.44 12.46
N ILE A 99 -31.62 -1.40 11.63
CA ILE A 99 -32.71 -0.48 11.25
C ILE A 99 -33.80 -1.22 10.47
N SER A 100 -33.41 -2.08 9.51
CA SER A 100 -34.36 -2.84 8.70
C SER A 100 -35.15 -3.83 9.54
N LEU A 101 -34.49 -4.50 10.49
CA LEU A 101 -35.12 -5.42 11.43
C LEU A 101 -36.12 -4.68 12.34
N ALA A 102 -35.74 -3.53 12.91
CA ALA A 102 -36.66 -2.71 13.71
C ALA A 102 -37.91 -2.29 12.93
N ARG A 103 -37.77 -1.93 11.64
CA ARG A 103 -38.89 -1.57 10.76
C ARG A 103 -39.80 -2.77 10.42
N VAL A 104 -39.22 -3.94 10.14
CA VAL A 104 -40.02 -5.15 9.90
C VAL A 104 -40.79 -5.56 11.15
N TYR A 105 -40.17 -5.48 12.34
CA TYR A 105 -40.83 -5.78 13.60
C TYR A 105 -41.95 -4.80 13.94
N SER A 106 -41.78 -3.49 13.66
CA SER A 106 -42.86 -2.52 13.85
C SER A 106 -44.04 -2.79 12.91
N ASP A 107 -43.77 -3.17 11.67
CA ASP A 107 -44.81 -3.45 10.68
C ASP A 107 -45.53 -4.78 10.96
N LEU A 108 -44.82 -5.79 11.48
CA LEU A 108 -45.41 -7.06 11.92
C LEU A 108 -46.44 -6.87 13.03
N LYS A 109 -46.14 -6.03 14.03
CA LYS A 109 -47.09 -5.70 15.11
C LYS A 109 -48.34 -5.00 14.62
N ILE A 110 -48.30 -4.35 13.46
CA ILE A 110 -49.39 -3.53 12.92
C ILE A 110 -50.21 -4.31 11.87
N SER A 111 -49.60 -5.21 11.10
CA SER A 111 -50.25 -5.79 9.93
C SER A 111 -50.05 -7.29 9.68
N ASN A 112 -49.31 -8.05 10.51
CA ASN A 112 -49.11 -9.51 10.35
C ASN A 112 -48.60 -10.01 8.97
N ILE A 113 -48.18 -9.13 8.05
CA ILE A 113 -47.92 -9.47 6.63
C ILE A 113 -46.45 -9.75 6.30
N ASN A 114 -45.49 -9.42 7.19
CA ASN A 114 -44.08 -9.25 6.80
C ASN A 114 -43.06 -10.26 7.41
N GLU A 115 -43.48 -11.44 7.90
CA GLU A 115 -42.55 -12.42 8.52
C GLU A 115 -41.47 -12.92 7.57
N LYS A 116 -41.75 -12.98 6.26
CA LYS A 116 -40.87 -13.56 5.23
C LYS A 116 -39.46 -12.94 5.21
N TYR A 117 -39.31 -11.66 5.52
CA TYR A 117 -38.02 -10.95 5.47
C TYR A 117 -37.29 -10.90 6.82
N LEU A 118 -37.95 -11.28 7.92
CA LEU A 118 -37.40 -11.21 9.27
C LEU A 118 -36.16 -12.11 9.40
N GLY A 119 -36.26 -13.34 8.90
CA GLY A 119 -35.14 -14.30 8.92
C GLY A 119 -33.92 -13.79 8.13
N ALA A 120 -34.14 -13.14 6.98
CA ALA A 120 -33.07 -12.57 6.16
C ALA A 120 -32.34 -11.43 6.90
N PHE A 121 -33.07 -10.47 7.48
CA PHE A 121 -32.47 -9.36 8.22
C PHE A 121 -31.79 -9.79 9.53
N TYR A 122 -32.34 -10.81 10.21
CA TYR A 122 -31.70 -11.39 11.38
C TYR A 122 -30.38 -12.09 11.01
N LEU A 123 -30.38 -12.88 9.94
CA LEU A 123 -29.19 -13.59 9.46
C LEU A 123 -28.09 -12.62 9.02
N THR A 124 -28.41 -11.55 8.29
CA THR A 124 -27.42 -10.55 7.86
C THR A 124 -26.86 -9.75 9.04
N LEU A 125 -27.66 -9.50 10.08
CA LEU A 125 -27.21 -8.87 11.32
C LEU A 125 -26.23 -9.76 12.10
N VAL A 126 -26.61 -11.01 12.39
CA VAL A 126 -25.77 -11.97 13.12
C VAL A 126 -24.47 -12.22 12.36
N THR A 127 -24.55 -12.40 11.04
CA THR A 127 -23.37 -12.59 10.19
C THR A 127 -22.48 -11.35 10.19
N GLY A 128 -23.06 -10.14 10.17
CA GLY A 128 -22.29 -8.88 10.27
C GLY A 128 -21.50 -8.78 11.58
N ILE A 129 -22.13 -9.12 12.71
CA ILE A 129 -21.45 -9.15 14.02
C ILE A 129 -20.34 -10.20 14.02
N LEU A 130 -20.60 -11.40 13.51
CA LEU A 130 -19.59 -12.46 13.39
C LEU A 130 -18.40 -12.03 12.52
N LEU A 131 -18.64 -11.31 11.41
CA LEU A 131 -17.58 -10.78 10.56
C LEU A 131 -16.73 -9.73 11.30
N LEU A 132 -17.35 -8.84 12.07
CA LEU A 132 -16.62 -7.83 12.85
C LEU A 132 -15.73 -8.48 13.93
N VAL A 133 -16.30 -9.43 14.67
CA VAL A 133 -15.59 -10.21 15.68
C VAL A 133 -14.45 -10.99 15.03
N SER A 134 -14.71 -11.64 13.89
CA SER A 134 -13.70 -12.36 13.11
C SER A 134 -12.57 -11.44 12.66
N LEU A 135 -12.85 -10.22 12.20
CA LEU A 135 -11.84 -9.24 11.81
C LEU A 135 -10.89 -8.92 12.97
N ILE A 136 -11.44 -8.60 14.15
CA ILE A 136 -10.66 -8.23 15.34
C ILE A 136 -9.84 -9.41 15.85
N PHE A 137 -10.49 -10.55 16.13
CA PHE A 137 -9.80 -11.72 16.67
C PHE A 137 -8.85 -12.35 15.67
N GLY A 138 -9.23 -12.41 14.39
CA GLY A 138 -8.39 -12.93 13.32
C GLY A 138 -7.09 -12.15 13.17
N GLN A 139 -7.14 -10.81 13.26
CA GLN A 139 -5.92 -9.98 13.26
C GLN A 139 -4.99 -10.33 14.43
N ILE A 140 -5.54 -10.42 15.65
CA ILE A 140 -4.79 -10.73 16.87
C ILE A 140 -4.19 -12.13 16.78
N ILE A 141 -4.98 -13.13 16.39
CA ILE A 141 -4.56 -14.53 16.29
C ILE A 141 -3.46 -14.67 15.24
N ILE A 142 -3.66 -14.14 14.03
CA ILE A 142 -2.65 -14.22 12.96
C ILE A 142 -1.36 -13.54 13.41
N PHE A 143 -1.44 -12.35 14.01
CA PHE A 143 -0.27 -11.65 14.54
C PHE A 143 0.45 -12.49 15.59
N TYR A 144 -0.28 -13.01 16.58
CA TYR A 144 0.31 -13.79 17.65
C TYR A 144 0.95 -15.08 17.13
N VAL A 145 0.21 -15.90 16.38
CA VAL A 145 0.68 -17.17 15.80
C VAL A 145 1.89 -16.95 14.90
N LYS A 146 1.84 -15.96 14.00
CA LYS A 146 2.95 -15.71 13.07
C LYS A 146 4.20 -15.19 13.76
N PHE A 147 4.07 -14.45 14.86
CA PHE A 147 5.21 -13.99 15.66
C PHE A 147 5.50 -14.87 16.89
N ASN A 148 4.93 -16.08 16.97
CA ASN A 148 5.18 -17.04 18.05
C ASN A 148 6.35 -17.99 17.72
N TYR A 149 7.46 -17.43 17.27
CA TYR A 149 8.69 -18.19 17.04
C TYR A 149 9.82 -17.56 17.85
N PRO A 150 10.66 -18.35 18.56
CA PRO A 150 11.88 -17.84 19.15
C PRO A 150 12.79 -17.44 17.99
N GLN A 151 12.90 -16.14 17.72
CA GLN A 151 13.78 -15.67 16.64
C GLN A 151 15.25 -15.67 17.07
N TYR A 152 15.57 -15.78 18.37
CA TYR A 152 16.94 -15.73 18.90
C TYR A 152 17.16 -16.58 20.16
N LYS A 153 18.43 -16.67 20.58
CA LYS A 153 18.97 -17.61 21.58
C LYS A 153 18.44 -17.36 22.99
N GLN A 154 18.14 -16.11 23.38
CA GLN A 154 17.62 -15.82 24.70
C GLN A 154 16.08 -15.84 24.66
N LYS A 155 15.47 -16.60 25.58
CA LYS A 155 14.02 -16.54 25.81
C LYS A 155 13.58 -15.20 26.43
N SER A 156 14.53 -14.30 26.73
CA SER A 156 14.26 -13.04 27.40
C SER A 156 13.54 -12.10 26.42
N LYS A 157 12.58 -11.31 26.93
CA LYS A 157 11.92 -10.26 26.15
C LYS A 157 12.82 -9.02 25.96
N ASP A 158 14.10 -9.16 26.28
CA ASP A 158 15.04 -8.06 26.32
C ASP A 158 15.64 -7.84 24.93
N ILE A 159 15.13 -6.81 24.26
CA ILE A 159 15.55 -6.45 22.91
C ILE A 159 17.02 -6.01 22.91
N GLU A 160 17.52 -5.41 23.99
CA GLU A 160 18.89 -4.89 24.02
C GLU A 160 19.89 -6.04 24.11
N ALA A 161 19.65 -7.01 24.99
CA ALA A 161 20.49 -8.21 25.10
C ALA A 161 20.58 -8.99 23.77
N GLU A 162 19.46 -9.07 23.04
CA GLU A 162 19.44 -9.75 21.73
C GLU A 162 20.09 -8.94 20.59
N LEU A 163 20.13 -7.61 20.70
CA LEU A 163 20.88 -6.80 19.75
C LEU A 163 22.40 -6.90 19.99
N VAL A 164 22.82 -7.04 21.25
CA VAL A 164 24.22 -7.34 21.61
C VAL A 164 24.61 -8.72 21.08
N SER A 165 23.75 -9.72 21.24
CA SER A 165 23.99 -11.07 20.70
C SER A 165 24.11 -11.06 19.16
N LEU A 166 23.28 -10.27 18.48
CA LEU A 166 23.33 -10.09 17.03
C LEU A 166 24.63 -9.39 16.59
N LYS A 167 25.08 -8.37 17.32
CA LYS A 167 26.36 -7.68 17.08
C LYS A 167 27.53 -8.67 17.15
N GLU A 168 27.58 -9.50 18.20
CA GLU A 168 28.62 -10.52 18.36
C GLU A 168 28.60 -11.55 17.23
N PHE A 169 27.40 -12.03 16.85
CA PHE A 169 27.23 -12.99 15.76
C PHE A 169 27.68 -12.44 14.40
N LYS A 170 27.46 -11.13 14.16
CA LYS A 170 27.78 -10.47 12.89
C LYS A 170 29.12 -9.76 12.86
N ASN A 171 29.92 -9.83 13.92
CA ASN A 171 31.11 -9.00 14.11
C ASN A 171 32.10 -9.06 12.93
N GLU A 172 32.25 -10.22 12.29
CA GLU A 172 33.13 -10.42 11.12
C GLU A 172 32.63 -9.73 9.84
N GLU A 173 31.32 -9.50 9.72
CA GLU A 173 30.68 -8.82 8.58
C GLU A 173 30.58 -7.30 8.78
N LEU A 174 30.81 -6.78 10.00
CA LEU A 174 30.64 -5.36 10.32
C LEU A 174 31.86 -4.55 9.89
N ASN A 175 31.61 -3.46 9.16
CA ASN A 175 32.66 -2.51 8.82
C ASN A 175 32.92 -1.59 10.02
N VAL A 176 34.06 -1.74 10.67
CA VAL A 176 34.49 -0.89 11.79
C VAL A 176 34.69 0.56 11.36
N ASN A 177 35.04 0.79 10.09
CA ASN A 177 35.30 2.11 9.50
C ASN A 177 34.06 2.63 8.73
N TYR A 178 32.89 2.65 9.37
CA TYR A 178 31.72 3.30 8.79
C TYR A 178 31.82 4.84 8.92
N PRO A 179 31.34 5.62 7.93
CA PRO A 179 31.38 7.08 7.98
C PRO A 179 30.46 7.63 9.07
N LYS A 180 30.83 8.74 9.70
CA LYS A 180 29.97 9.39 10.70
C LYS A 180 28.82 10.10 10.02
N GLU A 181 29.07 10.77 8.90
CA GLU A 181 28.09 11.51 8.13
C GLU A 181 28.13 11.11 6.64
N ILE A 182 26.94 10.94 6.06
CA ILE A 182 26.77 10.81 4.60
C ILE A 182 26.01 12.04 4.13
N LYS A 183 26.59 12.75 3.16
CA LYS A 183 25.98 13.92 2.52
C LYS A 183 25.66 13.59 1.08
N ILE A 184 24.41 13.84 0.69
CA ILE A 184 23.94 13.70 -0.69
C ILE A 184 23.73 15.11 -1.25
N ASP A 185 24.12 15.32 -2.50
CA ASP A 185 23.73 16.52 -3.24
C ASP A 185 22.24 16.45 -3.59
N PHE A 186 21.41 16.98 -2.69
CA PHE A 186 19.96 16.96 -2.85
C PHE A 186 19.45 17.92 -3.92
N ASP A 187 20.22 18.94 -4.30
CA ASP A 187 19.80 19.89 -5.32
C ASP A 187 19.91 19.26 -6.70
N LYS A 188 21.02 18.55 -6.96
CA LYS A 188 21.18 17.72 -8.16
C LYS A 188 20.20 16.53 -8.17
N LEU A 189 19.98 15.88 -7.03
CA LEU A 189 19.00 14.80 -6.97
C LEU A 189 17.57 15.28 -7.19
N LYS A 190 17.21 16.51 -6.77
CA LYS A 190 15.86 17.07 -7.00
C LYS A 190 15.59 17.40 -8.46
N SER A 191 16.61 17.81 -9.24
CA SER A 191 16.41 18.05 -10.68
C SER A 191 16.01 16.76 -11.40
N ASP A 192 16.59 15.65 -10.99
CA ASP A 192 16.43 14.37 -11.67
C ASP A 192 15.25 13.57 -11.11
N ASN A 193 15.06 13.62 -9.78
CA ASN A 193 14.09 12.81 -9.06
C ASN A 193 13.69 13.40 -7.69
N VAL A 194 12.64 14.22 -7.68
CA VAL A 194 12.10 14.85 -6.46
C VAL A 194 11.64 13.82 -5.41
N LEU A 195 11.03 12.71 -5.84
CA LEU A 195 10.48 11.71 -4.92
C LEU A 195 11.60 10.97 -4.17
N LEU A 196 12.63 10.56 -4.91
CA LEU A 196 13.82 9.91 -4.35
C LEU A 196 14.58 10.83 -3.40
N SER A 197 14.70 12.12 -3.74
CA SER A 197 15.31 13.13 -2.86
C SER A 197 14.62 13.22 -1.50
N ASN A 198 13.28 13.20 -1.48
CA ASN A 198 12.52 13.28 -0.23
C ASN A 198 12.72 12.05 0.68
N ILE A 199 12.97 10.88 0.09
CA ILE A 199 13.26 9.64 0.84
C ILE A 199 14.68 9.66 1.38
N LEU A 200 15.64 9.87 0.48
CA LEU A 200 17.06 9.84 0.85
C LEU A 200 17.39 10.95 1.85
N SER A 201 16.74 12.11 1.78
CA SER A 201 16.88 13.17 2.80
C SER A 201 16.49 12.68 4.19
N ARG A 202 15.37 11.97 4.32
CA ARG A 202 14.93 11.40 5.60
C ARG A 202 15.83 10.25 6.06
N TRP A 203 16.34 9.45 5.13
CA TRP A 203 17.24 8.35 5.44
C TRP A 203 18.59 8.85 5.93
N MET A 204 19.20 9.81 5.23
CA MET A 204 20.43 10.46 5.64
C MET A 204 20.26 11.21 6.97
N GLN A 205 19.14 11.92 7.16
CA GLN A 205 18.85 12.56 8.45
C GLN A 205 18.84 11.54 9.59
N PHE A 206 18.18 10.39 9.40
CA PHE A 206 18.20 9.33 10.42
C PHE A 206 19.60 8.77 10.62
N TYR A 207 20.32 8.43 9.55
CA TYR A 207 21.67 7.87 9.63
C TYR A 207 22.61 8.82 10.38
N ASN A 208 22.65 10.09 9.99
CA ASN A 208 23.54 11.10 10.56
C ASN A 208 23.21 11.36 12.03
N LYS A 209 21.93 11.46 12.39
CA LYS A 209 21.46 11.81 13.74
C LYS A 209 21.21 10.61 14.66
N MET A 210 21.45 9.38 14.21
CA MET A 210 21.03 8.16 14.92
C MET A 210 21.50 8.14 16.38
N ASN A 211 22.74 8.59 16.63
CA ASN A 211 23.40 8.57 17.92
C ASN A 211 23.66 9.97 18.49
N GLU A 212 23.09 11.00 17.87
CA GLU A 212 23.27 12.38 18.29
C GLU A 212 22.48 12.66 19.59
N GLN A 213 23.05 13.49 20.46
CA GLN A 213 22.43 13.95 21.68
C GLN A 213 22.15 15.45 21.56
N GLU A 214 20.90 15.84 21.82
CA GLU A 214 20.48 17.24 21.84
C GLU A 214 20.43 17.75 23.27
N ILE A 215 20.82 19.02 23.46
CA ILE A 215 20.70 19.73 24.73
C ILE A 215 19.28 20.27 24.84
N ILE A 216 18.52 19.82 25.83
CA ILE A 216 17.17 20.34 26.11
C ILE A 216 17.22 21.26 27.32
N THR A 217 17.00 22.55 27.10
CA THR A 217 16.85 23.53 28.19
C THR A 217 15.42 23.49 28.73
N LYS A 218 15.23 23.06 29.98
CA LYS A 218 13.92 23.17 30.64
C LYS A 218 13.68 24.62 31.04
N LYS A 219 12.56 25.20 30.58
CA LYS A 219 12.14 26.60 30.83
C LYS A 219 12.17 27.08 32.30
N ASN A 220 12.27 26.20 33.28
CA ASN A 220 12.18 26.54 34.71
C ASN A 220 13.40 26.12 35.57
N LYS A 221 14.50 25.58 35.01
CA LYS A 221 15.59 25.03 35.85
C LYS A 221 17.05 25.27 35.42
N GLU A 222 17.34 25.96 34.32
CA GLU A 222 18.74 26.18 33.86
C GLU A 222 19.62 24.90 33.87
N GLU A 223 19.01 23.72 33.75
CA GLU A 223 19.72 22.45 33.65
C GLU A 223 19.77 22.03 32.18
N ASN A 224 20.99 22.00 31.63
CA ASN A 224 21.26 21.43 30.32
C ASN A 224 21.26 19.90 30.44
N LEU A 225 20.19 19.26 30.00
CA LEU A 225 20.10 17.80 29.93
C LEU A 225 20.42 17.34 28.50
N LEU A 226 21.44 16.49 28.37
CA LEU A 226 21.73 15.78 27.13
C LEU A 226 20.68 14.66 26.97
N LYS A 227 19.91 14.70 25.88
CA LYS A 227 18.93 13.66 25.55
C LYS A 227 19.19 13.16 24.12
N PRO A 228 19.17 11.85 23.87
CA PRO A 228 19.30 11.34 22.52
C PRO A 228 18.14 11.84 21.64
N VAL A 229 18.44 12.21 20.39
CA VAL A 229 17.46 12.67 19.37
C VAL A 229 16.39 11.61 19.14
N TYR A 230 16.79 10.33 19.19
CA TYR A 230 15.90 9.19 19.04
C TYR A 230 16.00 8.27 20.25
N SER A 231 14.86 7.77 20.76
CA SER A 231 14.86 6.71 21.77
C SER A 231 15.32 5.37 21.17
N SER A 232 15.90 4.47 21.98
CA SER A 232 16.40 3.16 21.52
C SER A 232 15.36 2.35 20.73
N LYS A 233 14.09 2.41 21.15
CA LYS A 233 12.95 1.79 20.45
C LYS A 233 12.71 2.42 19.08
N LYS A 234 12.68 3.75 19.01
CA LYS A 234 12.44 4.51 17.77
C LYS A 234 13.58 4.34 16.79
N GLN A 235 14.83 4.37 17.26
CA GLN A 235 16.00 4.06 16.44
C GLN A 235 15.85 2.67 15.81
N TYR A 236 15.47 1.67 16.61
CA TYR A 236 15.34 0.31 16.10
C TYR A 236 14.17 0.15 15.12
N ASP A 237 13.02 0.78 15.37
CA ASP A 237 11.91 0.81 14.39
C ASP A 237 12.32 1.46 13.06
N LEU A 238 13.05 2.58 13.11
CA LEU A 238 13.53 3.28 11.90
C LEU A 238 14.59 2.47 11.15
N PHE A 239 15.49 1.81 11.87
CA PHE A 239 16.47 0.88 11.32
C PHE A 239 15.79 -0.27 10.57
N LEU A 240 14.84 -0.97 11.20
CA LEU A 240 14.08 -2.05 10.56
C LEU A 240 13.31 -1.55 9.34
N ASN A 241 12.71 -0.36 9.44
CA ASN A 241 11.95 0.21 8.33
C ASN A 241 12.82 0.45 7.10
N GLN A 242 13.99 1.08 7.26
CA GLN A 242 14.90 1.33 6.15
C GLN A 242 15.51 0.05 5.60
N LEU A 243 15.95 -0.86 6.48
CA LEU A 243 16.51 -2.14 6.07
C LEU A 243 15.51 -2.97 5.28
N PHE A 244 14.24 -3.02 5.72
CA PHE A 244 13.18 -3.67 4.96
C PHE A 244 13.03 -3.08 3.56
N LYS A 245 12.98 -1.74 3.45
CA LYS A 245 12.80 -1.04 2.19
C LYS A 245 13.93 -1.30 1.21
N ILE A 246 15.18 -1.26 1.68
CA ILE A 246 16.36 -1.52 0.85
C ILE A 246 16.37 -2.98 0.36
N ASN A 247 16.18 -3.94 1.26
CA ASN A 247 16.18 -5.36 0.89
C ASN A 247 15.01 -5.70 -0.04
N TYR A 248 13.83 -5.12 0.20
CA TYR A 248 12.66 -5.30 -0.65
C TYR A 248 12.88 -4.69 -2.04
N PHE A 249 13.50 -3.50 -2.10
CA PHE A 249 13.87 -2.86 -3.35
C PHE A 249 14.81 -3.75 -4.16
N LYS A 250 15.89 -4.25 -3.55
CA LYS A 250 16.85 -5.15 -4.18
C LYS A 250 16.20 -6.43 -4.72
N GLU A 251 15.43 -7.13 -3.87
CA GLU A 251 14.75 -8.38 -4.26
C GLU A 251 13.82 -8.16 -5.46
N THR A 252 13.05 -7.08 -5.44
CA THR A 252 12.09 -6.77 -6.51
C THR A 252 12.81 -6.32 -7.79
N PHE A 253 13.87 -5.51 -7.67
CA PHE A 253 14.67 -5.08 -8.81
C PHE A 253 15.36 -6.28 -9.51
N GLU A 254 15.92 -7.21 -8.74
CA GLU A 254 16.48 -8.46 -9.29
C GLU A 254 15.42 -9.33 -9.98
N GLU A 255 14.22 -9.45 -9.40
CA GLU A 255 13.11 -10.19 -10.04
C GLU A 255 12.65 -9.54 -11.34
N ILE A 256 12.69 -8.21 -11.42
CA ILE A 256 12.35 -7.44 -12.63
C ILE A 256 13.40 -7.69 -13.71
N ASN A 257 14.68 -7.50 -13.40
CA ASN A 257 15.75 -7.69 -14.38
C ASN A 257 15.75 -9.12 -14.94
N LYS A 258 15.53 -10.14 -14.10
CA LYS A 258 15.38 -11.53 -14.56
C LYS A 258 14.21 -11.72 -15.52
N LYS A 259 13.07 -11.06 -15.27
CA LYS A 259 11.90 -11.14 -16.18
C LYS A 259 12.16 -10.42 -17.49
N GLU A 260 12.88 -9.31 -17.47
CA GLU A 260 13.27 -8.58 -18.67
C GLU A 260 14.26 -9.37 -19.51
N GLU A 261 15.29 -9.96 -18.89
CA GLU A 261 16.22 -10.87 -19.57
C GLU A 261 15.49 -12.07 -20.21
N LEU A 262 14.52 -12.66 -19.51
CA LEU A 262 13.72 -13.76 -20.07
C LEU A 262 12.87 -13.30 -21.25
N ARG A 263 12.29 -12.10 -21.20
CA ARG A 263 11.54 -11.52 -22.32
C ARG A 263 12.43 -11.23 -23.51
N ALA A 264 13.61 -10.64 -23.29
CA ALA A 264 14.60 -10.38 -24.33
C ALA A 264 15.00 -11.68 -25.03
N LYS A 265 15.32 -12.74 -24.27
CA LYS A 265 15.62 -14.06 -24.81
C LYS A 265 14.46 -14.66 -25.63
N MET A 266 13.22 -14.53 -25.17
CA MET A 266 12.05 -14.98 -25.94
C MET A 266 11.87 -14.19 -27.25
N LEU A 267 12.13 -12.88 -27.24
CA LEU A 267 12.06 -12.05 -28.44
C LEU A 267 13.16 -12.39 -29.43
N GLU A 268 14.40 -12.59 -28.96
CA GLU A 268 15.52 -13.07 -29.78
C GLU A 268 15.23 -14.44 -30.40
N GLU A 269 14.60 -15.36 -29.66
CA GLU A 269 14.15 -16.67 -30.17
C GLU A 269 13.03 -16.55 -31.23
N ILE A 270 12.17 -15.54 -31.14
CA ILE A 270 11.12 -15.27 -32.14
C ILE A 270 11.72 -14.61 -33.38
N GLU A 271 12.65 -13.67 -33.21
CA GLU A 271 13.33 -13.00 -34.32
C GLU A 271 14.20 -13.98 -35.11
N THR A 272 14.95 -14.85 -34.43
CA THR A 272 15.75 -15.92 -35.07
C THR A 272 14.89 -16.99 -35.76
N LYS A 273 13.64 -17.19 -35.34
CA LYS A 273 12.67 -18.03 -36.06
C LYS A 273 12.09 -17.33 -37.29
N LYS A 274 11.84 -16.01 -37.22
CA LYS A 274 11.39 -15.21 -38.37
C LYS A 274 12.42 -15.16 -39.51
N THR A 275 13.71 -15.11 -39.18
CA THR A 275 14.79 -15.09 -40.20
C THR A 275 14.93 -16.41 -40.99
N LYS A 276 14.18 -17.48 -40.67
CA LYS A 276 14.17 -18.75 -41.42
C LYS A 276 12.97 -18.93 -42.36
N GLU A 277 11.95 -18.06 -42.30
CA GLU A 277 10.73 -18.14 -43.13
C GLU A 277 10.55 -16.95 -44.10
N GLU A 278 11.53 -16.04 -44.18
CA GLU A 278 11.53 -14.89 -45.08
C GLU A 278 12.01 -15.26 -46.48
N ASN A 279 11.12 -15.85 -47.28
CA ASN A 279 11.19 -15.75 -48.75
C ASN A 279 9.80 -15.76 -49.42
N SER A 280 8.70 -15.65 -48.66
CA SER A 280 7.34 -15.57 -49.24
C SER A 280 6.40 -14.53 -48.62
N GLN A 281 6.86 -13.75 -47.62
CA GLN A 281 6.04 -12.73 -46.94
C GLN A 281 6.30 -11.28 -47.42
N GLU A 282 7.41 -11.01 -48.11
CA GLU A 282 7.77 -9.66 -48.57
C GLU A 282 6.72 -9.03 -49.51
N GLU A 283 6.11 -9.81 -50.40
CA GLU A 283 5.08 -9.32 -51.34
C GLU A 283 3.78 -8.89 -50.63
N LYS A 284 3.42 -9.53 -49.50
CA LYS A 284 2.23 -9.15 -48.73
C LYS A 284 2.47 -7.89 -47.91
N ILE A 285 3.66 -7.77 -47.32
CA ILE A 285 4.04 -6.62 -46.50
C ILE A 285 4.15 -5.37 -47.39
N GLN A 286 4.71 -5.48 -48.60
CA GLN A 286 4.80 -4.35 -49.52
C GLN A 286 3.44 -3.80 -49.96
N ASN A 287 2.45 -4.68 -50.19
CA ASN A 287 1.09 -4.27 -50.51
C ASN A 287 0.36 -3.62 -49.31
N GLU A 288 0.63 -4.09 -48.09
CA GLU A 288 0.06 -3.51 -46.86
C GLU A 288 0.68 -2.13 -46.53
N VAL A 289 1.98 -1.95 -46.79
CA VAL A 289 2.68 -0.66 -46.66
C VAL A 289 2.18 0.37 -47.69
N ALA A 290 1.91 -0.07 -48.93
CA ALA A 290 1.32 0.80 -49.96
C ALA A 290 -0.09 1.27 -49.55
N TRP A 291 -0.91 0.36 -49.02
CA TRP A 291 -2.24 0.69 -48.51
C TRP A 291 -2.21 1.62 -47.29
N MET A 292 -1.28 1.41 -46.35
CA MET A 292 -1.10 2.30 -45.20
C MET A 292 -0.68 3.71 -45.60
N LYS A 293 0.16 3.87 -46.64
CA LYS A 293 0.52 5.20 -47.17
C LYS A 293 -0.67 5.93 -47.79
N GLU A 294 -1.50 5.25 -48.57
CA GLU A 294 -2.72 5.85 -49.13
C GLU A 294 -3.71 6.29 -48.04
N MET A 295 -3.82 5.52 -46.95
CA MET A 295 -4.67 5.87 -45.81
C MET A 295 -4.09 7.01 -44.98
N ASP A 296 -2.77 7.09 -44.82
CA ASP A 296 -2.11 8.15 -44.06
C ASP A 296 -2.17 9.49 -44.80
N ASP A 297 -2.08 9.49 -46.14
CA ASP A 297 -2.26 10.68 -46.97
C ASP A 297 -3.73 11.17 -46.95
N LYS A 298 -4.71 10.27 -46.94
CA LYS A 298 -6.12 10.63 -46.70
C LYS A 298 -6.38 11.15 -45.28
N SER A 299 -5.66 10.63 -44.29
CA SER A 299 -5.73 11.05 -42.88
C SER A 299 -5.10 12.43 -42.66
N LYS A 300 -3.99 12.75 -43.33
CA LYS A 300 -3.37 14.08 -43.31
C LYS A 300 -4.29 15.15 -43.91
N LEU A 301 -4.93 14.86 -45.04
CA LEU A 301 -5.94 15.74 -45.63
C LEU A 301 -7.14 16.02 -44.69
N LEU A 302 -7.52 15.06 -43.83
CA LEU A 302 -8.59 15.24 -42.83
C LEU A 302 -8.13 15.91 -41.52
N LYS A 303 -6.83 15.91 -41.23
CA LYS A 303 -6.25 16.54 -40.02
C LYS A 303 -5.87 18.00 -40.23
N GLU A 304 -5.56 18.41 -41.45
CA GLU A 304 -5.30 19.82 -41.78
C GLU A 304 -6.55 20.71 -41.67
N GLU A 305 -7.75 20.14 -41.57
CA GLU A 305 -9.02 20.89 -41.34
C GLU A 305 -9.45 21.03 -39.87
N LYS A 306 -8.72 20.46 -38.90
CA LYS A 306 -9.05 20.63 -37.47
C LYS A 306 -7.91 21.28 -36.73
N GLU A 307 -8.00 22.61 -36.61
CA GLU A 307 -7.27 23.37 -35.60
C GLU A 307 -7.39 22.64 -34.25
N THR A 308 -6.24 22.19 -33.72
CA THR A 308 -6.16 21.65 -32.38
C THR A 308 -6.60 22.74 -31.40
N PRO A 309 -7.67 22.54 -30.61
CA PRO A 309 -8.12 23.58 -29.70
C PRO A 309 -7.01 23.88 -28.69
N ALA A 310 -6.72 25.16 -28.51
CA ALA A 310 -5.75 25.64 -27.54
C ALA A 310 -6.17 25.17 -26.13
N MET A 311 -5.48 24.15 -25.63
CA MET A 311 -5.75 23.57 -24.31
C MET A 311 -5.23 24.50 -23.22
N THR A 312 -5.99 24.69 -22.15
CA THR A 312 -5.54 25.55 -21.04
C THR A 312 -4.39 24.87 -20.28
N LYS A 313 -3.50 25.66 -19.64
CA LYS A 313 -2.35 25.13 -18.88
C LYS A 313 -2.75 24.13 -17.78
N GLU A 314 -3.93 24.30 -17.20
CA GLU A 314 -4.44 23.41 -16.15
C GLU A 314 -4.92 22.07 -16.71
N GLU A 315 -5.62 22.07 -17.84
CA GLU A 315 -6.01 20.85 -18.55
C GLU A 315 -4.80 20.10 -19.09
N PHE A 316 -3.78 20.81 -19.58
CA PHE A 316 -2.52 20.21 -20.00
C PHE A 316 -1.81 19.53 -18.82
N LYS A 317 -1.73 20.20 -17.66
CA LYS A 317 -1.13 19.62 -16.46
C LYS A 317 -1.89 18.38 -15.97
N LYS A 318 -3.22 18.46 -15.95
CA LYS A 318 -4.08 17.32 -15.58
C LYS A 318 -3.89 16.14 -16.53
N ASN A 319 -3.89 16.38 -17.84
CA ASN A 319 -3.69 15.35 -18.86
C ASN A 319 -2.26 14.77 -18.79
N TYR A 320 -1.27 15.58 -18.48
CA TYR A 320 0.10 15.12 -18.23
C TYR A 320 0.17 14.24 -16.97
N ASP A 321 -0.42 14.66 -15.87
CA ASP A 321 -0.46 13.88 -14.63
C ASP A 321 -1.22 12.55 -14.81
N GLU A 322 -2.32 12.55 -15.56
CA GLU A 322 -3.08 11.35 -15.94
C GLU A 322 -2.29 10.45 -16.90
N TYR A 323 -1.59 11.01 -17.90
CA TYR A 323 -0.71 10.26 -18.79
C TYR A 323 0.46 9.62 -18.04
N VAL A 324 1.10 10.37 -17.13
CA VAL A 324 2.17 9.87 -16.27
C VAL A 324 1.62 8.77 -15.34
N ALA A 325 0.44 8.95 -14.75
CA ALA A 325 -0.22 7.90 -13.95
C ALA A 325 -0.56 6.65 -14.76
N MET A 326 -1.00 6.80 -16.01
CA MET A 326 -1.32 5.69 -16.91
C MET A 326 -0.05 4.99 -17.39
N SER A 327 0.99 5.73 -17.77
CA SER A 327 2.32 5.20 -18.09
C SER A 327 2.91 4.42 -16.90
N ARG A 328 2.80 4.97 -15.68
CA ARG A 328 3.15 4.27 -14.42
C ARG A 328 2.35 2.98 -14.23
N SER A 329 1.07 2.95 -14.60
CA SER A 329 0.25 1.72 -14.49
C SER A 329 0.59 0.66 -15.54
N MET A 330 1.27 1.04 -16.62
CA MET A 330 1.66 0.16 -17.72
C MET A 330 3.13 -0.24 -17.69
N ASP A 331 3.97 0.46 -16.94
CA ASP A 331 5.36 0.09 -16.69
C ASP A 331 5.44 -1.28 -15.98
N PRO A 332 6.08 -2.31 -16.58
CA PRO A 332 6.25 -3.62 -15.97
C PRO A 332 6.92 -3.59 -14.59
N ILE A 333 7.86 -2.65 -14.38
CA ILE A 333 8.56 -2.42 -13.12
C ILE A 333 7.54 -2.09 -12.04
N TYR A 334 6.68 -1.12 -12.33
CA TYR A 334 5.65 -0.61 -11.44
C TYR A 334 4.48 -1.59 -11.26
N GLN A 335 4.05 -2.28 -12.32
CA GLN A 335 2.97 -3.27 -12.25
C GLN A 335 3.30 -4.46 -11.33
N SER A 336 4.56 -4.90 -11.31
CA SER A 336 4.98 -6.01 -10.46
C SER A 336 4.93 -5.66 -8.97
N SER A 337 5.29 -4.41 -8.62
CA SER A 337 5.12 -3.82 -7.29
C SER A 337 3.64 -3.65 -6.91
N GLN A 338 2.80 -3.22 -7.87
CA GLN A 338 1.37 -2.98 -7.63
C GLN A 338 0.50 -4.23 -7.48
N LYS A 339 0.85 -5.37 -8.09
CA LYS A 339 -0.01 -6.58 -8.08
C LYS A 339 -0.27 -7.18 -6.69
N ASN A 340 0.48 -6.79 -5.66
CA ASN A 340 0.25 -7.16 -4.25
C ASN A 340 0.04 -5.95 -3.32
N SER A 341 -0.10 -4.73 -3.84
CA SER A 341 -0.04 -3.47 -3.08
C SER A 341 -1.30 -3.08 -2.32
N TRP A 342 -2.45 -3.71 -2.62
CA TRP A 342 -3.77 -3.26 -2.16
C TRP A 342 -3.93 -3.23 -0.62
N LEU A 343 -3.07 -3.88 0.17
CA LEU A 343 -3.29 -4.00 1.61
C LEU A 343 -2.12 -3.64 2.52
N PHE A 344 -0.86 -3.88 2.15
CA PHE A 344 0.24 -3.59 3.08
C PHE A 344 1.55 -3.09 2.42
N TYR A 345 1.69 -3.22 1.09
CA TYR A 345 2.92 -2.85 0.37
C TYR A 345 2.87 -1.49 -0.34
N ARG A 346 1.75 -0.77 -0.27
CA ARG A 346 1.69 0.63 -0.69
C ARG A 346 2.28 1.54 0.40
N ASP A 347 3.52 1.30 0.79
CA ASP A 347 4.31 2.33 1.47
C ASP A 347 4.75 3.28 0.36
N ALA A 348 4.28 4.53 0.37
CA ALA A 348 4.59 5.50 -0.69
C ALA A 348 6.11 5.62 -0.89
N GLU A 349 6.88 5.45 0.20
CA GLU A 349 8.34 5.49 0.11
C GLU A 349 8.94 4.30 -0.66
N ILE A 350 8.28 3.15 -0.71
CA ILE A 350 8.74 2.04 -1.54
C ILE A 350 8.45 2.32 -3.02
N GLU A 351 7.26 2.82 -3.33
CA GLU A 351 6.87 3.15 -4.71
C GLU A 351 7.76 4.23 -5.31
N ASP A 352 8.08 5.23 -4.51
CA ASP A 352 8.98 6.34 -4.85
C ASP A 352 10.44 5.87 -5.10
N LEU A 353 10.91 4.78 -4.47
CA LEU A 353 12.23 4.19 -4.77
C LEU A 353 12.29 3.57 -6.17
N PHE A 354 11.16 3.07 -6.67
CA PHE A 354 11.06 2.54 -8.03
C PHE A 354 10.82 3.61 -9.07
N TYR A 355 10.68 4.87 -8.66
CA TYR A 355 10.60 5.97 -9.60
C TYR A 355 12.01 6.25 -10.13
N ASN A 356 12.25 5.98 -11.43
CA ASN A 356 13.53 6.16 -12.12
C ASN A 356 14.72 5.45 -11.44
N VAL A 357 14.76 4.13 -11.55
CA VAL A 357 15.73 3.26 -10.87
C VAL A 357 17.19 3.47 -11.32
N THR A 358 17.40 4.06 -12.50
CA THR A 358 18.72 4.36 -13.07
C THR A 358 19.28 5.71 -12.59
N THR A 359 18.66 6.36 -11.61
CA THR A 359 19.15 7.63 -11.07
C THR A 359 20.54 7.46 -10.44
N THR A 360 21.48 8.34 -10.81
CA THR A 360 22.81 8.43 -10.18
C THR A 360 22.74 9.27 -8.91
N ILE A 361 23.34 8.76 -7.84
CA ILE A 361 23.44 9.43 -6.55
C ILE A 361 24.84 10.02 -6.40
N HIS A 362 24.90 11.32 -6.14
CA HIS A 362 26.14 12.06 -5.85
C HIS A 362 26.24 12.26 -4.33
N TYR A 363 27.29 11.75 -3.71
CA TYR A 363 27.44 11.76 -2.25
C TYR A 363 28.89 11.87 -1.80
N SER A 364 29.11 12.36 -0.57
CA SER A 364 30.42 12.41 0.10
C SER A 364 30.33 11.94 1.54
N TYR A 365 31.48 11.53 2.08
CA TYR A 365 31.63 11.05 3.45
C TYR A 365 32.32 12.10 4.32
N ASP A 366 31.88 12.27 5.56
CA ASP A 366 32.59 13.00 6.61
C ASP A 366 33.10 14.41 6.25
N ASN A 367 32.42 15.10 5.32
CA ASN A 367 32.81 16.40 4.75
C ASN A 367 34.07 16.40 3.89
N GLU A 368 34.47 15.25 3.37
CA GLU A 368 35.51 15.15 2.36
C GLU A 368 35.06 15.83 1.05
N GLU A 369 36.01 16.45 0.35
CA GLU A 369 35.77 17.06 -0.98
C GLU A 369 35.54 16.00 -2.07
N VAL A 370 35.84 14.73 -1.80
CA VAL A 370 35.69 13.65 -2.76
C VAL A 370 34.21 13.35 -2.96
N VAL A 371 33.71 13.70 -4.15
CA VAL A 371 32.35 13.36 -4.59
C VAL A 371 32.36 11.99 -5.24
N ASN A 372 31.62 11.05 -4.64
CA ASN A 372 31.37 9.73 -5.20
C ASN A 372 30.09 9.74 -6.02
N GLU A 373 30.06 8.93 -7.08
CA GLU A 373 28.90 8.78 -7.96
C GLU A 373 28.58 7.29 -8.13
N LYS A 374 27.36 6.90 -7.80
CA LYS A 374 26.88 5.52 -7.97
C LYS A 374 25.43 5.49 -8.41
N GLU A 375 25.06 4.48 -9.19
CA GLU A 375 23.66 4.17 -9.44
C GLU A 375 22.93 3.86 -8.13
N LEU A 376 21.62 4.16 -8.08
CA LEU A 376 20.79 3.97 -6.90
C LEU A 376 20.95 2.57 -6.29
N SER A 377 20.93 1.51 -7.10
CA SER A 377 21.04 0.12 -6.63
C SER A 377 22.35 -0.14 -5.85
N LEU A 378 23.47 0.34 -6.38
CA LEU A 378 24.80 0.20 -5.79
C LEU A 378 24.95 1.08 -4.55
N PHE A 379 24.47 2.32 -4.63
CA PHE A 379 24.47 3.24 -3.49
C PHE A 379 23.65 2.66 -2.31
N LEU A 380 22.47 2.10 -2.57
CA LEU A 380 21.63 1.52 -1.53
C LEU A 380 22.27 0.30 -0.86
N GLU A 381 23.02 -0.52 -1.62
CA GLU A 381 23.75 -1.66 -1.06
C GLU A 381 24.88 -1.20 -0.13
N GLU A 382 25.64 -0.19 -0.53
CA GLU A 382 26.69 0.40 0.30
C GLU A 382 26.12 1.09 1.53
N TYR A 383 25.09 1.92 1.34
CA TYR A 383 24.36 2.57 2.42
C TYR A 383 23.84 1.56 3.44
N LYS A 384 23.28 0.43 2.99
CA LYS A 384 22.80 -0.65 3.85
C LYS A 384 23.92 -1.19 4.75
N ASN A 385 25.11 -1.42 4.21
CA ASN A 385 26.25 -1.94 4.97
C ASN A 385 26.71 -0.93 6.03
N HIS A 386 26.75 0.36 5.67
CA HIS A 386 27.04 1.43 6.62
C HIS A 386 25.97 1.58 7.69
N LEU A 387 24.68 1.46 7.33
CA LEU A 387 23.55 1.53 8.24
C LEU A 387 23.59 0.41 9.29
N ILE A 388 23.83 -0.83 8.86
CA ILE A 388 23.96 -1.99 9.75
C ILE A 388 25.16 -1.81 10.68
N SER A 389 26.31 -1.45 10.14
CA SER A 389 27.54 -1.26 10.92
C SER A 389 27.37 -0.16 11.96
N LYS A 390 26.87 1.01 11.57
CA LYS A 390 26.61 2.12 12.49
C LYS A 390 25.62 1.73 13.56
N PHE A 391 24.52 1.06 13.23
CA PHE A 391 23.49 0.68 14.20
C PHE A 391 23.98 -0.36 15.23
N LEU A 392 24.71 -1.39 14.80
CA LEU A 392 25.16 -2.47 15.69
C LEU A 392 26.44 -2.11 16.46
N LEU A 393 27.36 -1.32 15.91
CA LEU A 393 28.62 -0.98 16.58
C LEU A 393 28.46 0.12 17.63
N THR A 394 27.43 0.97 17.53
CA THR A 394 27.17 2.04 18.51
C THR A 394 26.27 1.64 19.67
N ARG A 395 25.91 0.35 19.74
CA ARG A 395 25.25 -0.29 20.88
C ARG A 395 26.21 -1.25 21.54
#